data_AF-A0A952VMZ7-F1
#
_entry.id   AF-A0A952VMZ7-F1
#
_cell.length_a   1.000
_cell.length_b   1.000
_cell.length_c   1.000
_cell.angle_alpha   90.00
_cell.angle_beta   90.00
_cell.angle_gamma   90.00
#
_symmetry.space_group_name_H-M   'P 1'
#
loop_
_entity.id
_entity.type
_entity.pdbx_description
1 polymer ?
#
loop_
_entity_poly.entity_id
_entity_poly.type
_entity_poly.pdbx_seq_one_letter_code
_entity_poly.pdbx_strand_id
1 'polypeptide(L)'
;MMRRVLGSALMVFGCGLLLGAPLVNGVALAGDKHVAEAVEHARGAASHGKEGHADACVQHAEEALKHATAAGGKNPHLLEGVKHLTEAVKHGKAGHAEACTEHAEAGATHLAEVK
;
A
#
# COMPACT_ATOMS: atom_id res chain seq x y z
N MET A 1 -27.84 -17.02 -44.64
CA MET A 1 -28.98 -16.07 -44.74
C MET A 1 -29.19 -15.45 -43.35
N MET A 2 -29.07 -14.12 -43.23
CA MET A 2 -29.47 -13.25 -42.09
C MET A 2 -28.70 -13.44 -40.76
N ARG A 3 -28.37 -12.42 -39.95
CA ARG A 3 -28.43 -10.95 -40.03
C ARG A 3 -27.55 -10.42 -38.87
N ARG A 4 -26.84 -9.31 -39.12
CA ARG A 4 -26.08 -8.50 -38.14
C ARG A 4 -27.01 -7.89 -37.09
N VAL A 5 -26.53 -7.72 -35.85
CA VAL A 5 -26.75 -6.58 -34.92
C VAL A 5 -25.93 -6.86 -33.66
N LEU A 6 -24.76 -6.26 -33.42
CA LEU A 6 -24.52 -4.92 -32.85
C LEU A 6 -25.61 -4.46 -31.88
N GLY A 7 -25.29 -4.45 -30.59
CA GLY A 7 -26.16 -3.98 -29.52
C GLY A 7 -25.36 -3.73 -28.24
N SER A 8 -24.50 -2.72 -28.25
CA SER A 8 -24.02 -2.06 -27.03
C SER A 8 -25.22 -1.57 -26.24
N ALA A 9 -25.39 -2.02 -25.00
CA ALA A 9 -26.40 -1.48 -24.08
C ALA A 9 -25.71 -0.63 -23.00
N LEU A 10 -25.74 0.67 -23.30
CA LEU A 10 -25.62 1.83 -22.40
C LEU A 10 -26.48 1.61 -21.14
N MET A 11 -25.92 1.62 -19.94
CA MET A 11 -25.84 2.75 -18.99
C MET A 11 -27.18 3.39 -18.56
N VAL A 12 -27.23 3.65 -17.24
CA VAL A 12 -28.06 4.60 -16.47
C VAL A 12 -29.46 4.13 -16.02
N PHE A 13 -29.66 3.88 -14.72
CA PHE A 13 -30.29 4.85 -13.79
C PHE A 13 -30.44 4.24 -12.40
N GLY A 14 -29.74 4.85 -11.44
CA GLY A 14 -29.85 4.56 -10.02
C GLY A 14 -29.54 5.80 -9.20
N CYS A 15 -30.18 6.93 -9.54
CA CYS A 15 -30.27 8.09 -8.66
C CYS A 15 -31.12 7.69 -7.44
N GLY A 16 -30.48 7.41 -6.31
CA GLY A 16 -31.13 7.05 -5.07
C GLY A 16 -30.44 7.66 -3.87
N LEU A 17 -30.90 8.87 -3.52
CA LEU A 17 -30.78 9.54 -2.22
C LEU A 17 -29.38 9.89 -1.70
N LEU A 18 -29.05 11.17 -1.91
CA LEU A 18 -28.29 11.99 -0.98
C LEU A 18 -28.93 11.94 0.42
N LEU A 19 -28.35 11.16 1.33
CA LEU A 19 -28.51 11.34 2.77
C LEU A 19 -27.17 11.80 3.32
N GLY A 20 -27.19 13.01 3.91
CA GLY A 20 -26.02 13.81 4.24
C GLY A 20 -24.94 13.04 5.01
N ALA A 21 -23.76 12.95 4.40
CA ALA A 21 -22.53 12.70 5.14
C ALA A 21 -21.99 14.05 5.62
N PRO A 22 -21.68 14.22 6.92
CA PRO A 22 -20.97 15.40 7.36
C PRO A 22 -19.62 15.43 6.66
N LEU A 23 -19.35 16.53 5.97
CA LEU A 23 -18.04 16.88 5.42
C LEU A 23 -17.06 17.12 6.59
N VAL A 24 -16.63 16.05 7.23
CA VAL A 24 -15.59 16.09 8.25
C VAL A 24 -14.48 15.14 7.86
N ASN A 25 -13.26 15.68 7.77
CA ASN A 25 -11.98 14.96 7.78
C ASN A 25 -11.47 14.29 6.49
N GLY A 26 -11.54 14.96 5.34
CA GLY A 26 -10.83 14.50 4.13
C GLY A 26 -9.30 14.31 4.30
N VAL A 27 -8.68 14.98 5.28
CA VAL A 27 -7.22 14.88 5.55
C VAL A 27 -6.87 13.70 6.45
N ALA A 28 -7.69 13.39 7.47
CA ALA A 28 -7.43 12.24 8.36
C ALA A 28 -7.71 10.92 7.63
N LEU A 29 -8.79 10.85 6.83
CA LEU A 29 -9.10 9.66 6.04
C LEU A 29 -8.04 9.32 4.97
N ALA A 30 -7.27 10.32 4.50
CA ALA A 30 -6.23 10.08 3.49
C ALA A 30 -4.95 9.49 4.12
N GLY A 31 -4.55 10.00 5.29
CA GLY A 31 -3.41 9.45 6.04
C GLY A 31 -3.64 7.99 6.43
N ASP A 32 -4.84 7.66 6.93
CA ASP A 32 -5.21 6.30 7.33
C ASP A 32 -5.17 5.31 6.14
N LYS A 33 -5.60 5.73 4.96
CA LYS A 33 -5.57 4.89 3.75
C LYS A 33 -4.15 4.61 3.29
N HIS A 34 -3.30 5.62 3.23
CA HIS A 34 -1.90 5.45 2.85
C HIS A 34 -1.14 4.58 3.85
N VAL A 35 -1.39 4.71 5.15
CA VAL A 35 -0.79 3.82 6.15
C VAL A 35 -1.23 2.37 5.93
N ALA A 36 -2.52 2.12 5.69
CA ALA A 36 -3.03 0.77 5.46
C ALA A 36 -2.40 0.11 4.22
N GLU A 37 -2.31 0.84 3.10
CA GLU A 37 -1.64 0.36 1.88
C GLU A 37 -0.14 0.12 2.11
N ALA A 38 0.53 0.97 2.90
CA ALA A 38 1.92 0.78 3.26
C ALA A 38 2.14 -0.51 4.07
N VAL A 39 1.24 -0.82 5.01
CA VAL A 39 1.28 -2.09 5.77
C VAL A 39 1.06 -3.29 4.85
N GLU A 40 0.11 -3.21 3.91
CA GLU A 40 -0.17 -4.30 2.96
C GLU A 40 1.07 -4.59 2.10
N HIS A 41 1.63 -3.57 1.47
CA HIS A 41 2.82 -3.71 0.65
C HIS A 41 4.03 -4.18 1.47
N ALA A 42 4.23 -3.68 2.68
CA ALA A 42 5.31 -4.14 3.56
C ALA A 42 5.20 -5.64 3.91
N ARG A 43 3.97 -6.13 4.16
CA ARG A 43 3.72 -7.57 4.38
C ARG A 43 3.90 -8.40 3.11
N GLY A 44 3.57 -7.85 1.95
CA GLY A 44 3.86 -8.44 0.64
C GLY A 44 5.36 -8.58 0.42
N ALA A 45 6.14 -7.55 0.74
CA ALA A 45 7.59 -7.57 0.66
C ALA A 45 8.18 -8.66 1.56
N ALA A 46 7.75 -8.72 2.82
CA ALA A 46 8.18 -9.77 3.74
C ALA A 46 7.82 -11.17 3.24
N SER A 47 6.62 -11.37 2.71
CA SER A 47 6.18 -12.66 2.17
C SER A 47 7.08 -13.12 1.03
N HIS A 48 7.35 -12.26 0.04
CA HIS A 48 8.24 -12.59 -1.07
C HIS A 48 9.70 -12.74 -0.66
N GLY A 49 10.17 -11.94 0.30
CA GLY A 49 11.51 -12.09 0.85
C GLY A 49 11.73 -13.46 1.51
N LYS A 50 10.72 -14.01 2.21
CA LYS A 50 10.75 -15.37 2.79
C LYS A 50 10.87 -16.47 1.75
N GLU A 51 10.38 -16.22 0.53
CA GLU A 51 10.53 -17.12 -0.61
C GLU A 51 11.90 -16.98 -1.30
N GLY A 52 12.76 -16.06 -0.84
CA GLY A 52 14.04 -15.75 -1.48
C GLY A 52 13.90 -14.80 -2.68
N HIS A 53 12.70 -14.27 -2.96
CA HIS A 53 12.43 -13.40 -4.09
C HIS A 53 12.84 -11.94 -3.78
N ALA A 54 14.14 -11.67 -3.78
CA ALA A 54 14.69 -10.35 -3.46
C ALA A 54 14.08 -9.22 -4.32
N ASP A 55 13.93 -9.44 -5.63
CA ASP A 55 13.36 -8.43 -6.54
C ASP A 55 11.90 -8.09 -6.20
N ALA A 56 11.07 -9.10 -5.94
CA ALA A 56 9.67 -8.88 -5.55
C ALA A 56 9.56 -8.26 -4.16
N CYS A 57 10.48 -8.59 -3.24
CA CYS A 57 10.60 -7.91 -1.95
C CYS A 57 10.88 -6.41 -2.14
N VAL A 58 11.81 -6.04 -3.04
CA VAL A 58 12.10 -4.63 -3.37
C VAL A 58 10.87 -3.93 -3.95
N GLN A 59 10.20 -4.54 -4.93
CA GLN A 59 9.03 -3.92 -5.58
C GLN A 59 7.95 -3.56 -4.56
N HIS A 60 7.62 -4.50 -3.67
CA HIS A 60 6.65 -4.25 -2.62
C HIS A 60 7.16 -3.25 -1.57
N ALA A 61 8.43 -3.30 -1.18
CA ALA A 61 8.99 -2.35 -0.21
C ALA A 61 9.04 -0.91 -0.76
N GLU A 62 9.27 -0.72 -2.06
CA GLU A 62 9.22 0.58 -2.73
C GLU A 62 7.79 1.16 -2.76
N GLU A 63 6.78 0.34 -3.07
CA GLU A 63 5.38 0.80 -2.98
C GLU A 63 5.00 1.09 -1.52
N ALA A 64 5.43 0.27 -0.55
CA ALA A 64 5.23 0.57 0.86
C ALA A 64 5.82 1.92 1.28
N LEU A 65 7.05 2.23 0.82
CA LEU A 65 7.70 3.53 1.06
C LEU A 65 6.91 4.70 0.48
N LYS A 66 6.41 4.55 -0.74
CA LYS A 66 5.62 5.57 -1.42
C LYS A 66 4.35 5.89 -0.63
N HIS A 67 3.61 4.87 -0.20
CA HIS A 67 2.42 5.07 0.62
C HIS A 67 2.76 5.62 2.01
N ALA A 68 3.78 5.09 2.71
CA ALA A 68 4.19 5.59 4.02
C ALA A 68 4.65 7.07 3.97
N THR A 69 5.38 7.47 2.92
CA THR A 69 5.80 8.86 2.73
C THR A 69 4.61 9.77 2.39
N ALA A 70 3.66 9.27 1.60
CA ALA A 70 2.44 9.99 1.24
C ALA A 70 1.48 10.18 2.43
N ALA A 71 1.45 9.24 3.38
CA ALA A 71 0.72 9.40 4.64
C ALA A 71 1.20 10.66 5.40
N GLY A 72 2.50 10.93 5.36
CA GLY A 72 3.12 12.13 5.91
C GLY A 72 2.95 12.31 7.43
N GLY A 73 3.54 13.37 7.97
CA GLY A 73 3.47 13.68 9.40
C GLY A 73 4.70 13.26 10.19
N LYS A 74 4.57 13.29 11.53
CA LYS A 74 5.68 13.11 12.48
C LYS A 74 5.44 11.97 13.47
N ASN A 75 4.52 11.05 13.14
CA ASN A 75 4.28 9.88 13.99
C ASN A 75 5.58 9.05 14.07
N PRO A 76 6.10 8.74 15.27
CA PRO A 76 7.36 8.03 15.42
C PRO A 76 7.33 6.64 14.76
N HIS A 77 6.19 5.95 14.80
CA HIS A 77 6.03 4.66 14.12
C HIS A 77 6.04 4.82 12.60
N LEU A 78 5.45 5.88 12.06
CA LEU A 78 5.53 6.14 10.62
C LEU A 78 6.98 6.35 10.16
N LEU A 79 7.73 7.17 10.91
CA LEU A 79 9.14 7.45 10.60
C LEU A 79 10.03 6.21 10.71
N GLU A 80 9.84 5.39 11.75
CA GLU A 80 10.59 4.14 11.92
C GLU A 80 10.20 3.12 10.85
N GLY A 81 8.92 3.06 10.47
CA GLY A 81 8.42 2.27 9.34
C GLY A 81 9.12 2.64 8.03
N VAL A 82 9.20 3.93 7.69
CA VAL A 82 9.91 4.45 6.52
C VAL A 82 11.40 4.07 6.55
N LYS A 83 12.06 4.21 7.71
CA LYS A 83 13.47 3.84 7.87
C LYS A 83 13.70 2.36 7.61
N HIS A 84 12.89 1.49 8.21
CA HIS A 84 12.99 0.05 7.97
C HIS A 84 12.74 -0.31 6.50
N LEU A 85 11.70 0.24 5.88
CA LEU A 85 11.44 -0.03 4.46
C LEU A 85 12.55 0.48 3.53
N THR A 86 13.22 1.57 3.89
CA THR A 86 14.41 2.05 3.17
C THR A 86 15.56 1.04 3.21
N GLU A 87 15.81 0.45 4.38
CA GLU A 87 16.82 -0.62 4.50
C GLU A 87 16.36 -1.91 3.80
N ALA A 88 15.06 -2.24 3.81
CA ALA A 88 14.52 -3.38 3.05
C ALA A 88 14.83 -3.23 1.55
N VAL A 89 14.55 -2.07 0.96
CA VAL A 89 14.86 -1.78 -0.45
C VAL A 89 16.36 -1.87 -0.72
N LYS A 90 17.19 -1.28 0.16
CA LYS A 90 18.66 -1.31 0.01
C LYS A 90 19.20 -2.73 0.02
N HIS A 91 18.80 -3.55 0.99
CA HIS A 91 19.23 -4.94 1.10
C HIS A 91 18.67 -5.81 -0.02
N GLY A 92 17.38 -5.64 -0.37
CA GLY A 92 16.76 -6.35 -1.48
C GLY A 92 17.43 -6.05 -2.82
N LYS A 93 17.81 -4.79 -3.10
CA LYS A 93 18.55 -4.41 -4.32
C LYS A 93 19.96 -5.01 -4.37
N ALA A 94 20.53 -5.37 -3.22
CA ALA A 94 21.78 -6.12 -3.13
C ALA A 94 21.58 -7.65 -3.24
N GLY A 95 20.36 -8.13 -3.49
CA GLY A 95 20.03 -9.55 -3.55
C GLY A 95 19.84 -10.21 -2.18
N HIS A 96 19.89 -9.45 -1.09
CA HIS A 96 19.76 -9.97 0.28
C HIS A 96 18.29 -10.14 0.67
N ALA A 97 17.63 -11.17 0.14
CA ALA A 97 16.20 -11.43 0.38
C ALA A 97 15.83 -11.57 1.88
N GLU A 98 16.69 -12.23 2.66
CA GLU A 98 16.49 -12.40 4.11
C GLU A 98 16.51 -11.06 4.85
N ALA A 99 17.52 -10.22 4.61
CA ALA A 99 17.59 -8.89 5.22
C ALA A 99 16.45 -7.97 4.72
N CYS A 100 16.04 -8.10 3.45
CA CYS A 100 14.84 -7.42 2.94
C CYS A 100 13.59 -7.83 3.73
N THR A 101 13.45 -9.13 4.04
CA THR A 101 12.35 -9.67 4.84
C THR A 101 12.32 -9.07 6.24
N GLU A 102 13.44 -9.13 6.97
CA GLU A 102 13.55 -8.65 8.35
C GLU A 102 13.14 -7.17 8.44
N HIS A 103 13.70 -6.36 7.55
CA HIS A 103 13.37 -4.94 7.51
C HIS A 103 11.92 -4.68 7.06
N ALA A 104 11.38 -5.44 6.10
CA ALA A 104 9.99 -5.31 5.69
C ALA A 104 8.99 -5.68 6.82
N GLU A 105 9.27 -6.73 7.59
CA GLU A 105 8.45 -7.13 8.75
C GLU A 105 8.48 -6.09 9.87
N ALA A 106 9.66 -5.57 10.20
CA ALA A 106 9.80 -4.49 11.16
C ALA A 106 9.08 -3.22 10.69
N GLY A 107 9.21 -2.88 9.41
CA GLY A 107 8.48 -1.78 8.79
C GLY A 107 6.96 -1.94 8.91
N ALA A 108 6.44 -3.12 8.55
CA ALA A 108 5.00 -3.43 8.67
C ALA A 108 4.51 -3.35 10.12
N THR A 109 5.32 -3.80 11.08
CA THR A 109 4.99 -3.77 12.51
C THR A 109 4.84 -2.34 13.01
N HIS A 110 5.80 -1.46 12.68
CA HIS A 110 5.69 -0.05 13.03
C HIS A 110 4.49 0.61 12.34
N LEU A 111 4.33 0.43 11.04
CA LEU A 111 3.24 1.08 10.31
C LEU A 111 1.84 0.68 10.82
N ALA A 112 1.67 -0.54 11.31
CA ALA A 112 0.41 -1.00 11.91
C ALA A 112 0.05 -0.29 13.24
N GLU A 113 1.01 0.35 13.89
CA GLU A 113 0.83 1.11 15.13
C GLU A 113 0.55 2.61 14.90
N VAL A 114 0.51 3.06 13.65
CA VAL A 114 0.13 4.44 13.30
C VAL A 114 -1.40 4.56 13.46
N LYS A 115 -1.83 5.54 14.26
CA LYS A 115 -3.23 5.81 14.64
C LYS A 115 -3.61 7.26 14.33
#